data_AF-A0A5E4RLN2-F1
#
_entry.id   AF-A0A5E4RLN2-F1
#
_cell.length_a   1.000
_cell.length_b   1.000
_cell.length_c   1.000
_cell.angle_alpha   90.00
_cell.angle_beta   90.00
_cell.angle_gamma   90.00
#
_symmetry.space_group_name_H-M   'P 1'
#
loop_
_entity.id
_entity.type
_entity.pdbx_description
1 polymer ?
#
loop_
_entity_poly.entity_id
_entity_poly.type
_entity_poly.pdbx_seq_one_letter_code
_entity_poly.pdbx_strand_id
1 'polypeptide(L)'
;MAMSEHPFRDHAVLASEAQTLADTTQSAAQHIDPLVFVAPLAAICYPFLLMLFHAVVGAPGATLAAIDTMGAAFVLLLSFAAPVLGIAVACRKSLPTALRRLAYFSVVAPTLYVFLGVVQALLGSPIPDPWVWCVIWVAAVLIALRTARIETRTQPLAQAAPGLGKWRVAHGVSAAILCLYVFFHLGNHLAGLVGPGAHAAVMDVGRTVYRARFVEPVLVAAFLFQIASGLYLTWRWSAARQDFFRTFQIASGAYLSLFILGHMNSVFIYARWYLDIPTDWNFATGAPTGLIHDAWNIRLVPHYALGVFFVLGHLVAGLRVVLNAHGADRRVVTRLWICGVIVSGLIATAILAGMSGVRL
;
A
#
# COMPACT_ATOMS: atom_id res chain seq x y z
N MET A 1 38.98 8.12 -74.89
CA MET A 1 39.26 9.05 -73.76
C MET A 1 37.89 9.58 -73.35
N ALA A 2 37.27 9.19 -72.25
CA ALA A 2 37.80 9.20 -70.90
C ALA A 2 37.22 8.07 -70.05
N MET A 3 38.07 7.58 -69.14
CA MET A 3 37.77 6.60 -68.10
C MET A 3 37.00 7.21 -66.94
N SER A 4 36.28 6.31 -66.28
CA SER A 4 35.64 6.38 -64.97
C SER A 4 36.56 6.77 -63.82
N GLU A 5 36.11 7.68 -62.94
CA GLU A 5 36.41 7.65 -61.51
C GLU A 5 35.26 8.30 -60.71
N HIS A 6 34.58 7.53 -59.86
CA HIS A 6 34.43 7.81 -58.41
C HIS A 6 33.33 6.94 -57.77
N PRO A 7 33.69 5.83 -57.09
CA PRO A 7 32.80 5.09 -56.19
C PRO A 7 32.89 5.57 -54.71
N PHE A 8 33.64 6.63 -54.41
CA PHE A 8 34.01 6.96 -53.01
C PHE A 8 33.09 7.97 -52.29
N ARG A 9 32.10 8.57 -52.96
CA ARG A 9 31.22 9.57 -52.32
C ARG A 9 30.01 8.99 -51.59
N ASP A 10 29.54 7.80 -51.95
CA ASP A 10 28.33 7.23 -51.35
C ASP A 10 28.59 6.59 -49.97
N HIS A 11 29.79 6.07 -49.73
CA HIS A 11 30.13 5.44 -48.45
C HIS A 11 30.23 6.44 -47.29
N ALA A 12 30.69 7.67 -47.54
CA ALA A 12 30.83 8.70 -46.51
C ALA A 12 29.46 9.26 -46.07
N VAL A 13 28.52 9.40 -47.02
CA VAL A 13 27.15 9.85 -46.74
C VAL A 13 26.37 8.75 -46.00
N LEU A 14 26.47 7.50 -46.44
CA LEU A 14 25.83 6.38 -45.75
C LEU A 14 26.40 6.13 -44.35
N ALA A 15 27.71 6.32 -44.15
CA ALA A 15 28.32 6.26 -42.83
C ALA A 15 27.87 7.43 -41.94
N SER A 16 27.78 8.65 -42.48
CA SER A 16 27.25 9.82 -41.77
C SER A 16 25.78 9.64 -41.38
N GLU A 17 24.94 9.16 -42.28
CA GLU A 17 23.52 8.88 -42.00
C GLU A 17 23.35 7.73 -41.00
N ALA A 18 24.13 6.65 -41.13
CA ALA A 18 24.13 5.55 -40.17
C ALA A 18 24.62 5.99 -38.79
N GLN A 19 25.61 6.89 -38.72
CA GLN A 19 26.14 7.45 -37.48
C GLN A 19 25.18 8.46 -36.86
N THR A 20 24.43 9.22 -37.68
CA THR A 20 23.36 10.11 -37.22
C THR A 20 22.16 9.30 -36.71
N LEU A 21 21.80 8.19 -37.38
CA LEU A 21 20.80 7.22 -36.89
C LEU A 21 21.27 6.49 -35.63
N ALA A 22 22.55 6.16 -35.52
CA ALA A 22 23.16 5.58 -34.32
C ALA A 22 23.15 6.59 -33.16
N ASP A 23 23.54 7.84 -33.37
CA ASP A 23 23.48 8.90 -32.35
C ASP A 23 22.04 9.24 -31.98
N THR A 24 21.08 9.16 -32.91
CA THR A 24 19.65 9.38 -32.61
C THR A 24 19.07 8.20 -31.83
N THR A 25 19.49 6.96 -32.10
CA THR A 25 19.07 5.77 -31.34
C THR A 25 19.78 5.63 -29.99
N GLN A 26 21.00 6.16 -29.86
CA GLN A 26 21.80 6.20 -28.63
C GLN A 26 21.37 7.36 -27.72
N SER A 27 20.95 8.50 -28.29
CA SER A 27 20.34 9.65 -27.60
C SER A 27 18.90 9.37 -27.11
N ALA A 28 18.17 8.48 -27.78
CA ALA A 28 16.83 8.07 -27.38
C ALA A 28 16.79 7.01 -26.25
N ALA A 29 17.92 6.69 -25.62
CA ALA A 29 17.92 6.02 -24.32
C ALA A 29 17.41 7.01 -23.26
N GLN A 30 16.08 7.15 -23.17
CA GLN A 30 15.44 7.98 -22.14
C GLN A 30 16.06 7.65 -20.78
N HIS A 31 16.83 8.61 -20.25
CA HIS A 31 17.48 8.47 -18.96
C HIS A 31 16.39 8.33 -17.89
N ILE A 32 16.28 7.13 -17.30
CA ILE A 32 15.36 6.92 -16.18
C ILE A 32 15.91 7.72 -15.00
N ASP A 33 15.14 8.67 -14.51
CA ASP A 33 15.53 9.45 -13.33
C ASP A 33 15.75 8.52 -12.12
N PRO A 34 16.97 8.52 -11.51
CA PRO A 34 17.29 7.71 -10.34
C PRO A 34 16.31 7.90 -9.17
N LEU A 35 15.67 9.07 -9.05
CA LEU A 35 14.69 9.34 -7.99
C LEU A 35 13.48 8.40 -8.02
N VAL A 36 13.23 7.68 -9.11
CA VAL A 36 12.15 6.67 -9.16
C VAL A 36 12.44 5.48 -8.23
N PHE A 37 13.72 5.23 -7.90
CA PHE A 37 14.11 4.09 -7.08
C PHE A 37 14.07 4.35 -5.57
N VAL A 38 13.86 5.59 -5.12
CA VAL A 38 13.82 5.90 -3.66
C VAL A 38 12.71 5.14 -2.95
N ALA A 39 11.56 4.94 -3.59
CA ALA A 39 10.43 4.21 -3.03
C ALA A 39 10.69 2.70 -2.87
N PRO A 40 11.13 1.95 -3.91
CA PRO A 40 11.47 0.54 -3.74
C PRO A 40 12.71 0.33 -2.85
N LEU A 41 13.68 1.25 -2.81
CA LEU A 41 14.79 1.18 -1.86
C LEU A 41 14.31 1.31 -0.42
N ALA A 42 13.45 2.28 -0.12
CA ALA A 42 12.83 2.38 1.20
C ALA A 42 12.02 1.11 1.56
N ALA A 43 11.35 0.50 0.58
CA ALA A 43 10.63 -0.74 0.78
C ALA A 43 11.58 -1.93 1.06
N ILE A 44 12.72 -2.03 0.36
CA ILE A 44 13.77 -3.03 0.66
C ILE A 44 14.30 -2.87 2.08
N CYS A 45 14.54 -1.62 2.52
CA CYS A 45 15.03 -1.31 3.86
C CYS A 45 14.01 -1.59 4.98
N TYR A 46 12.72 -1.72 4.65
CA TYR A 46 11.62 -1.75 5.62
C TYR A 46 11.78 -2.81 6.74
N PRO A 47 12.07 -4.10 6.47
CA PRO A 47 12.25 -5.09 7.54
C PRO A 47 13.39 -4.74 8.48
N PHE A 48 14.49 -4.19 7.94
CA PHE A 48 15.68 -3.85 8.71
C PHE A 48 15.44 -2.66 9.64
N LEU A 49 14.57 -1.71 9.24
CA LEU A 49 14.11 -0.65 10.14
C LEU A 49 13.31 -1.21 11.32
N LEU A 50 12.43 -2.20 11.09
CA LEU A 50 11.69 -2.84 12.17
C LEU A 50 12.60 -3.66 13.10
N MET A 51 13.60 -4.35 12.53
CA MET A 51 14.61 -5.07 13.32
C MET A 51 15.46 -4.12 14.16
N LEU A 52 15.88 -2.99 13.59
CA LEU A 52 16.61 -1.95 14.31
C LEU A 52 15.75 -1.35 15.43
N PHE A 53 14.47 -1.06 15.16
CA PHE A 53 13.54 -0.60 16.19
C PHE A 53 13.46 -1.57 17.35
N HIS A 54 13.23 -2.85 17.06
CA HIS A 54 13.13 -3.89 18.09
C HIS A 54 14.43 -4.03 18.90
N ALA A 55 15.59 -3.97 18.22
CA ALA A 55 16.90 -4.02 18.88
C ALA A 55 17.13 -2.83 19.83
N VAL A 56 16.64 -1.64 19.48
CA VAL A 56 16.74 -0.44 20.34
C VAL A 56 15.77 -0.52 21.51
N VAL A 57 14.52 -0.94 21.28
CA VAL A 57 13.47 -0.93 22.31
C VAL A 57 13.61 -2.08 23.33
N GLY A 58 14.13 -3.23 22.90
CA GLY A 58 14.36 -4.37 23.78
C GLY A 58 13.09 -5.03 24.33
N ALA A 59 13.30 -5.91 25.31
CA ALA A 59 12.25 -6.73 25.92
C ALA A 59 11.22 -5.89 26.72
N PRO A 60 9.99 -6.40 26.93
CA PRO A 60 9.00 -5.73 27.78
C PRO A 60 9.57 -5.42 29.17
N GLY A 61 9.34 -4.21 29.67
CA GLY A 61 9.80 -3.77 30.98
C GLY A 61 11.24 -3.23 31.03
N ALA A 62 11.96 -3.23 29.91
CA ALA A 62 13.26 -2.57 29.83
C ALA A 62 13.12 -1.04 30.02
N THR A 63 13.97 -0.45 30.86
CA THR A 63 14.08 1.00 31.00
C THR A 63 14.98 1.57 29.90
N LEU A 64 14.40 2.33 28.98
CA LEU A 64 15.11 2.98 27.88
C LEU A 64 15.63 4.35 28.30
N ALA A 65 16.85 4.69 27.90
CA ALA A 65 17.31 6.08 28.01
C ALA A 65 16.45 6.97 27.09
N ALA A 66 16.36 8.27 27.41
CA ALA A 66 15.61 9.22 26.60
C ALA A 66 16.09 9.25 25.14
N ILE A 67 17.41 9.15 24.93
CA ILE A 67 18.01 9.12 23.59
C ILE A 67 17.62 7.86 22.79
N ASP A 68 17.56 6.71 23.45
CA ASP A 68 17.14 5.45 22.80
C ASP A 68 15.65 5.48 22.48
N THR A 69 14.83 6.08 23.34
CA THR A 69 13.40 6.28 23.08
C THR A 69 13.18 7.18 21.86
N MET A 70 13.91 8.30 21.78
CA MET A 70 13.86 9.20 20.62
C MET A 70 14.36 8.50 19.35
N GLY A 71 15.45 7.73 19.45
CA GLY A 71 16.00 6.93 18.36
C GLY A 71 15.00 5.89 17.84
N ALA A 72 14.38 5.12 18.73
CA ALA A 72 13.34 4.16 18.40
C ALA A 72 12.14 4.85 17.72
N ALA A 73 11.63 5.95 18.27
CA ALA A 73 10.53 6.70 17.67
C ALA A 73 10.87 7.18 16.24
N PHE A 74 12.10 7.66 16.03
CA PHE A 74 12.58 8.08 14.71
C PHE A 74 12.68 6.89 13.73
N VAL A 75 13.25 5.76 14.15
CA VAL A 75 13.34 4.55 13.31
C VAL A 75 11.95 4.02 12.95
N LEU A 76 11.01 4.03 13.90
CA LEU A 76 9.62 3.66 13.64
C LEU A 76 8.96 4.61 12.64
N LEU A 77 9.20 5.92 12.74
CA LEU A 77 8.71 6.90 11.77
C LEU A 77 9.26 6.62 10.36
N LEU A 78 10.53 6.23 10.24
CA LEU A 78 11.12 5.84 8.96
C LEU A 78 10.46 4.60 8.34
N SER A 79 9.82 3.73 9.12
CA SER A 79 9.07 2.58 8.58
C SER A 79 7.87 2.99 7.70
N PHE A 80 7.41 4.25 7.80
CA PHE A 80 6.37 4.83 6.95
C PHE A 80 6.91 5.47 5.66
N ALA A 81 8.23 5.50 5.45
CA ALA A 81 8.85 6.18 4.31
C ALA A 81 8.45 5.55 2.97
N ALA A 82 8.40 4.22 2.87
CA ALA A 82 8.08 3.54 1.61
C ALA A 82 6.71 3.93 1.02
N PRO A 83 5.62 3.98 1.81
CA PRO A 83 4.35 4.53 1.35
C PRO A 83 4.38 6.00 0.93
N VAL A 84 5.02 6.86 1.71
CA VAL A 84 5.11 8.30 1.41
C VAL A 84 5.87 8.52 0.09
N LEU A 85 7.03 7.89 -0.05
CA LEU A 85 7.86 7.96 -1.24
C LEU A 85 7.17 7.32 -2.45
N GLY A 86 6.46 6.21 -2.26
CA GLY A 86 5.67 5.56 -3.31
C GLY A 86 4.59 6.48 -3.88
N ILE A 87 3.84 7.18 -3.03
CA ILE A 87 2.85 8.19 -3.46
C ILE A 87 3.54 9.37 -4.17
N ALA A 88 4.66 9.87 -3.63
CA ALA A 88 5.40 10.99 -4.22
C ALA A 88 5.92 10.66 -5.62
N VAL A 89 6.54 9.48 -5.80
CA VAL A 89 7.02 9.00 -7.11
C VAL A 89 5.85 8.76 -8.06
N ALA A 90 4.75 8.16 -7.61
CA ALA A 90 3.59 7.89 -8.46
C ALA A 90 2.89 9.17 -8.97
N CYS A 91 3.01 10.30 -8.25
CA CYS A 91 2.49 11.61 -8.67
C CYS A 91 3.26 12.25 -9.84
N ARG A 92 4.42 11.70 -10.23
CA ARG A 92 5.23 12.27 -11.31
C ARG A 92 4.51 12.15 -12.66
N LYS A 93 4.47 13.27 -13.40
CA LYS A 93 3.70 13.40 -14.66
C LYS A 93 4.22 12.50 -15.78
N SER A 94 5.54 12.37 -15.91
CA SER A 94 6.21 11.66 -16.99
C SER A 94 6.90 10.40 -16.47
N LEU A 95 6.09 9.44 -16.02
CA LEU A 95 6.56 8.15 -15.51
C LEU A 95 5.95 7.02 -16.35
N PRO A 96 6.75 6.08 -16.89
CA PRO A 96 6.23 4.84 -17.48
C PRO A 96 5.26 4.16 -16.52
N THR A 97 4.23 3.51 -17.07
CA THR A 97 3.17 2.87 -16.27
C THR A 97 3.75 1.78 -15.38
N ALA A 98 4.71 1.00 -15.89
CA ALA A 98 5.41 -0.01 -15.10
C ALA A 98 6.11 0.55 -13.86
N LEU A 99 6.85 1.66 -14.01
CA LEU A 99 7.55 2.30 -12.88
C LEU A 99 6.57 2.96 -11.90
N ARG A 100 5.44 3.48 -12.39
CA ARG A 100 4.36 3.99 -11.53
C ARG A 100 3.71 2.87 -10.73
N ARG A 101 3.48 1.72 -11.32
CA ARG A 101 2.97 0.53 -10.63
C ARG A 101 3.94 0.01 -9.58
N LEU A 102 5.25 0.05 -9.85
CA LEU A 102 6.27 -0.21 -8.84
C LEU A 102 6.19 0.79 -7.67
N ALA A 103 5.97 2.07 -7.95
CA ALA A 103 5.78 3.07 -6.90
C ALA A 103 4.53 2.81 -6.04
N TYR A 104 3.39 2.41 -6.65
CA TYR A 104 2.22 1.94 -5.90
C TYR A 104 2.50 0.65 -5.13
N PHE A 105 3.31 -0.25 -5.67
CA PHE A 105 3.75 -1.46 -4.97
C PHE A 105 4.57 -1.10 -3.72
N SER A 106 5.36 -0.02 -3.73
CA SER A 106 6.06 0.46 -2.52
C SER A 106 5.11 0.96 -1.43
N VAL A 107 3.90 1.40 -1.80
CA VAL A 107 2.86 1.79 -0.83
C VAL A 107 2.35 0.60 -0.03
N VAL A 108 2.16 -0.55 -0.66
CA VAL A 108 1.68 -1.76 0.03
C VAL A 108 2.74 -2.42 0.92
N ALA A 109 3.98 -1.91 0.96
CA ALA A 109 5.09 -2.59 1.64
C ALA A 109 4.79 -3.02 3.09
N PRO A 110 4.26 -2.15 3.98
CA PRO A 110 3.98 -2.56 5.36
C PRO A 110 3.01 -3.73 5.48
N THR A 111 1.93 -3.71 4.68
CA THR A 111 0.93 -4.77 4.72
C THR A 111 1.34 -6.03 3.95
N LEU A 112 2.17 -5.89 2.91
CA LEU A 112 2.74 -7.02 2.20
C LEU A 112 3.70 -7.80 3.11
N TYR A 113 4.48 -7.12 3.94
CA TYR A 113 5.43 -7.78 4.83
C TYR A 113 4.72 -8.58 5.94
N VAL A 114 3.63 -8.05 6.49
CA VAL A 114 2.76 -8.81 7.41
C VAL A 114 2.18 -10.03 6.71
N PHE A 115 1.59 -9.84 5.51
CA PHE A 115 1.00 -10.95 4.75
C PHE A 115 2.04 -12.04 4.43
N LEU A 116 3.23 -11.65 3.97
CA LEU A 116 4.35 -12.56 3.72
C LEU A 116 4.70 -13.37 4.96
N GLY A 117 4.87 -12.70 6.11
CA GLY A 117 5.22 -13.38 7.37
C GLY A 117 4.15 -14.39 7.80
N VAL A 118 2.87 -14.05 7.66
CA VAL A 118 1.77 -14.99 7.98
C VAL A 118 1.77 -16.18 7.01
N VAL A 119 1.94 -15.95 5.71
CA VAL A 119 2.01 -17.03 4.72
C VAL A 119 3.21 -17.95 4.98
N GLN A 120 4.38 -17.39 5.29
CA GLN A 120 5.57 -18.20 5.62
C GLN A 120 5.37 -19.01 6.90
N ALA A 121 4.73 -18.45 7.93
CA ALA A 121 4.37 -19.18 9.14
C ALA A 121 3.41 -20.35 8.85
N LEU A 122 2.38 -20.13 8.03
CA LEU A 122 1.43 -21.18 7.62
C LEU A 122 2.10 -22.30 6.81
N LEU A 123 3.15 -21.98 6.06
CA LEU A 123 3.91 -22.95 5.27
C LEU A 123 5.05 -23.61 6.05
N GLY A 124 5.31 -23.20 7.30
CA GLY A 124 6.46 -23.67 8.08
C GLY A 124 7.82 -23.34 7.41
N SER A 125 7.92 -22.22 6.69
CA SER A 125 9.14 -21.83 5.99
C SER A 125 10.31 -21.63 6.95
N PRO A 126 11.48 -22.26 6.73
CA PRO A 126 12.68 -22.02 7.53
C PRO A 126 13.45 -20.77 7.08
N ILE A 127 13.04 -20.12 5.98
CA ILE A 127 13.75 -18.99 5.39
C ILE A 127 13.36 -17.71 6.12
N PRO A 128 14.32 -16.92 6.64
CA PRO A 128 13.98 -15.65 7.28
C PRO A 128 13.26 -14.68 6.33
N ASP A 129 12.17 -14.08 6.81
CA ASP A 129 11.33 -13.14 6.02
C ASP A 129 12.11 -12.05 5.27
N PRO A 130 13.16 -11.40 5.86
CA PRO A 130 13.92 -10.37 5.14
C PRO A 130 14.58 -10.86 3.85
N TRP A 131 14.97 -12.13 3.74
CA TRP A 131 15.59 -12.66 2.52
C TRP A 131 14.58 -12.78 1.39
N VAL A 132 13.43 -13.41 1.66
CA VAL A 132 12.33 -13.53 0.69
C VAL A 132 11.85 -12.14 0.27
N TRP A 133 11.77 -11.21 1.23
CA TRP A 133 11.44 -9.83 0.99
C TRP A 133 12.37 -9.13 0.00
N CYS A 134 13.69 -9.20 0.22
CA CYS A 134 14.68 -8.61 -0.68
C CYS A 134 14.58 -9.19 -2.10
N VAL A 135 14.39 -10.51 -2.23
CA VAL A 135 14.22 -11.18 -3.53
C VAL A 135 12.99 -10.65 -4.27
N ILE A 136 11.85 -10.52 -3.58
CA ILE A 136 10.60 -9.97 -4.16
C ILE A 136 10.84 -8.57 -4.72
N TRP A 137 11.52 -7.70 -3.96
CA TRP A 137 11.76 -6.32 -4.39
C TRP A 137 12.75 -6.19 -5.53
N VAL A 138 13.86 -6.95 -5.50
CA VAL A 138 14.81 -6.99 -6.62
C VAL A 138 14.11 -7.46 -7.89
N ALA A 139 13.31 -8.54 -7.80
CA ALA A 139 12.52 -9.02 -8.94
C ALA A 139 11.53 -7.96 -9.44
N ALA A 140 10.79 -7.30 -8.55
CA ALA A 140 9.85 -6.25 -8.91
C ALA A 140 10.51 -5.07 -9.64
N VAL A 141 11.69 -4.63 -9.17
CA VAL A 141 12.48 -3.57 -9.83
C VAL A 141 12.92 -4.02 -11.21
N LEU A 142 13.49 -5.23 -11.35
CA LEU A 142 13.96 -5.75 -12.63
C LEU A 142 12.82 -5.90 -13.65
N ILE A 143 11.67 -6.43 -13.22
CA ILE A 143 10.47 -6.57 -14.06
C ILE A 143 9.95 -5.20 -14.48
N ALA A 144 9.87 -4.23 -13.55
CA ALA A 144 9.40 -2.90 -13.85
C ALA A 144 10.33 -2.17 -14.83
N LEU A 145 11.65 -2.31 -14.67
CA LEU A 145 12.63 -1.73 -15.60
C LEU A 145 12.54 -2.35 -16.99
N ARG A 146 12.45 -3.67 -17.09
CA ARG A 146 12.27 -4.36 -18.37
C ARG A 146 11.00 -3.90 -19.07
N THR A 147 9.90 -3.81 -18.33
CA THR A 147 8.59 -3.41 -18.88
C THR A 147 8.58 -1.94 -19.28
N ALA A 148 9.17 -1.05 -18.48
CA ALA A 148 9.28 0.37 -18.79
C ALA A 148 10.10 0.63 -20.07
N ARG A 149 11.20 -0.12 -20.27
CA ARG A 149 11.98 -0.04 -21.52
C ARG A 149 11.17 -0.47 -22.74
N ILE A 150 10.27 -1.43 -22.59
CA ILE A 150 9.35 -1.85 -23.66
C ILE A 150 8.32 -0.74 -23.91
N GLU A 151 7.66 -0.24 -22.86
CA GLU A 151 6.66 0.85 -22.95
C GLU A 151 7.23 2.11 -23.62
N THR A 152 8.48 2.49 -23.34
CA THR A 152 9.13 3.63 -23.99
C THR A 152 9.38 3.41 -25.48
N ARG A 153 9.70 2.17 -25.89
CA ARG A 153 9.96 1.82 -27.30
C ARG A 153 8.68 1.73 -28.12
N THR A 154 7.63 1.17 -27.53
CA THR A 154 6.31 1.06 -28.15
C THR A 154 5.49 2.27 -27.72
N GLN A 155 5.47 3.37 -28.49
CA GLN A 155 4.64 4.53 -28.15
C GLN A 155 3.19 4.09 -27.89
N PRO A 156 2.70 4.10 -26.64
CA PRO A 156 1.34 3.65 -26.40
C PRO A 156 0.42 4.80 -26.80
N LEU A 157 -0.43 4.59 -27.80
CA LEU A 157 -1.66 5.37 -27.92
C LEU A 157 -2.39 5.20 -26.59
N ALA A 158 -2.38 6.23 -25.75
CA ALA A 158 -3.08 6.23 -24.48
C ALA A 158 -4.59 6.17 -24.75
N GLN A 159 -5.11 4.96 -24.97
CA GLN A 159 -6.53 4.75 -25.19
C GLN A 159 -7.24 4.91 -23.85
N ALA A 160 -8.19 5.83 -23.80
CA ALA A 160 -9.15 5.93 -22.72
C ALA A 160 -9.85 4.57 -22.59
N ALA A 161 -9.62 3.84 -21.50
CA ALA A 161 -10.25 2.54 -21.27
C ALA A 161 -11.78 2.71 -21.20
N PRO A 162 -12.55 2.30 -22.24
CA PRO A 162 -14.00 2.42 -22.22
C PRO A 162 -14.58 1.48 -21.15
N GLY A 163 -15.67 1.86 -20.50
CA GLY A 163 -16.46 0.94 -19.67
C GLY A 163 -16.12 0.82 -18.18
N LEU A 164 -15.21 1.65 -17.63
CA LEU A 164 -14.90 1.62 -16.18
C LEU A 164 -16.00 2.22 -15.29
N GLY A 165 -16.95 2.98 -15.86
CA GLY A 165 -18.02 3.65 -15.09
C GLY A 165 -18.85 2.68 -14.24
N LYS A 166 -19.29 1.56 -14.83
CA LYS A 166 -20.10 0.54 -14.14
C LYS A 166 -19.34 -0.09 -12.97
N TRP A 167 -18.06 -0.42 -13.16
CA TRP A 167 -17.21 -1.00 -12.11
C TRP A 167 -17.01 -0.04 -10.93
N ARG A 168 -16.84 1.26 -11.19
CA ARG A 168 -16.73 2.26 -10.13
C ARG A 168 -18.00 2.39 -9.32
N VAL A 169 -19.16 2.37 -9.98
CA VAL A 169 -20.47 2.45 -9.30
C VAL A 169 -20.68 1.20 -8.45
N ALA A 170 -20.47 0.01 -9.02
CA ALA A 170 -20.62 -1.26 -8.28
C ALA A 170 -19.66 -1.32 -7.07
N HIS A 171 -18.40 -0.94 -7.26
CA HIS A 171 -17.41 -0.85 -6.19
C HIS A 171 -17.86 0.14 -5.10
N GLY A 172 -18.31 1.34 -5.48
CA GLY A 172 -18.77 2.37 -4.53
C GLY A 172 -20.04 1.97 -3.76
N VAL A 173 -21.01 1.33 -4.41
CA VAL A 173 -22.25 0.85 -3.75
C VAL A 173 -21.92 -0.25 -2.74
N SER A 174 -21.08 -1.23 -3.14
CA SER A 174 -20.64 -2.27 -2.20
C SER A 174 -19.83 -1.69 -1.05
N ALA A 175 -18.99 -0.67 -1.29
CA ALA A 175 -18.24 0.01 -0.24
C ALA A 175 -19.18 0.72 0.74
N ALA A 176 -20.24 1.37 0.26
CA ALA A 176 -21.21 2.06 1.10
C ALA A 176 -21.93 1.11 2.08
N ILE A 177 -22.22 -0.13 1.64
CA ILE A 177 -22.77 -1.18 2.52
C ILE A 177 -21.74 -1.59 3.58
N LEU A 178 -20.48 -1.80 3.16
CA LEU A 178 -19.39 -2.22 4.05
C LEU A 178 -19.00 -1.15 5.07
N CYS A 179 -19.28 0.14 4.81
CA CYS A 179 -19.02 1.23 5.75
C CYS A 179 -19.64 0.98 7.12
N LEU A 180 -20.83 0.36 7.19
CA LEU A 180 -21.48 0.04 8.46
C LEU A 180 -20.60 -0.87 9.33
N TYR A 181 -20.08 -1.95 8.72
CA TYR A 181 -19.16 -2.85 9.40
C TYR A 181 -17.83 -2.16 9.73
N VAL A 182 -17.26 -1.41 8.79
CA VAL A 182 -15.96 -0.73 9.01
C VAL A 182 -16.05 0.26 10.16
N PHE A 183 -17.07 1.11 10.22
CA PHE A 183 -17.23 2.07 11.30
C PHE A 183 -17.48 1.40 12.64
N PHE A 184 -18.32 0.35 12.67
CA PHE A 184 -18.48 -0.45 13.89
C PHE A 184 -17.14 -1.06 14.33
N HIS A 185 -16.39 -1.66 13.40
CA HIS A 185 -15.13 -2.33 13.68
C HIS A 185 -14.08 -1.35 14.23
N LEU A 186 -13.95 -0.16 13.62
CA LEU A 186 -13.05 0.89 14.10
C LEU A 186 -13.52 1.48 15.44
N GLY A 187 -14.83 1.65 15.63
CA GLY A 187 -15.41 2.08 16.91
C GLY A 187 -15.13 1.09 18.04
N ASN A 188 -15.22 -0.21 17.75
CA ASN A 188 -14.84 -1.25 18.70
C ASN A 188 -13.36 -1.16 19.10
N HIS A 189 -12.46 -0.96 18.13
CA HIS A 189 -11.03 -0.74 18.43
C HIS A 189 -10.78 0.53 19.25
N LEU A 190 -11.51 1.62 18.98
CA LEU A 190 -11.45 2.84 19.80
C LEU A 190 -11.91 2.59 21.25
N ALA A 191 -12.87 1.71 21.49
CA ALA A 191 -13.24 1.31 22.85
C ALA A 191 -12.08 0.68 23.64
N GLY A 192 -11.05 0.17 22.94
CA GLY A 192 -9.80 -0.29 23.53
C GLY A 192 -9.00 0.79 24.28
N LEU A 193 -9.24 2.08 24.00
CA LEU A 193 -8.69 3.20 24.79
C LEU A 193 -9.28 3.26 26.19
N VAL A 194 -10.53 2.83 26.38
CA VAL A 194 -11.13 2.67 27.72
C VAL A 194 -10.57 1.41 28.36
N GLY A 195 -10.37 0.35 27.57
CA GLY A 195 -9.60 -0.83 27.96
C GLY A 195 -10.11 -2.12 27.32
N PRO A 196 -9.42 -3.25 27.57
CA PRO A 196 -9.76 -4.54 26.97
C PRO A 196 -11.20 -5.00 27.26
N GLY A 197 -11.72 -4.71 28.46
CA GLY A 197 -13.10 -5.05 28.84
C GLY A 197 -14.16 -4.27 28.07
N ALA A 198 -13.94 -2.97 27.83
CA ALA A 198 -14.86 -2.15 27.04
C ALA A 198 -14.86 -2.58 25.56
N HIS A 199 -13.67 -2.83 25.00
CA HIS A 199 -13.55 -3.45 23.68
C HIS A 199 -14.27 -4.82 23.63
N ALA A 200 -14.11 -5.68 24.63
CA ALA A 200 -14.78 -6.98 24.65
C ALA A 200 -16.31 -6.85 24.66
N ALA A 201 -16.86 -5.95 25.49
CA ALA A 201 -18.30 -5.72 25.57
C ALA A 201 -18.89 -5.24 24.23
N VAL A 202 -18.24 -4.27 23.57
CA VAL A 202 -18.68 -3.79 22.25
C VAL A 202 -18.54 -4.90 21.20
N MET A 203 -17.43 -5.63 21.22
CA MET A 203 -17.15 -6.73 20.30
C MET A 203 -18.21 -7.84 20.41
N ASP A 204 -18.60 -8.23 21.62
CA ASP A 204 -19.56 -9.32 21.83
C ASP A 204 -20.96 -8.96 21.31
N VAL A 205 -21.39 -7.71 21.47
CA VAL A 205 -22.62 -7.20 20.81
C VAL A 205 -22.51 -7.33 19.30
N GLY A 206 -21.39 -6.85 18.71
CA GLY A 206 -21.19 -6.93 17.27
C GLY A 206 -21.16 -8.35 16.72
N ARG A 207 -20.54 -9.29 17.45
CA ARG A 207 -20.41 -10.69 17.05
C ARG A 207 -21.76 -11.38 16.88
N THR A 208 -22.80 -10.96 17.61
CA THR A 208 -24.18 -11.48 17.39
C THR A 208 -24.69 -11.20 15.97
N VAL A 209 -24.15 -10.17 15.30
CA VAL A 209 -24.53 -9.75 13.96
C VAL A 209 -23.51 -10.23 12.93
N TYR A 210 -22.26 -9.76 12.98
CA TYR A 210 -21.31 -9.98 11.87
C TYR A 210 -20.69 -11.39 11.84
N ARG A 211 -20.87 -12.19 12.91
CA ARG A 211 -20.55 -13.64 12.92
C ARG A 211 -21.79 -14.52 12.79
N ALA A 212 -22.96 -13.96 12.49
CA ALA A 212 -24.14 -14.77 12.21
C ALA A 212 -23.90 -15.62 10.95
N ARG A 213 -24.43 -16.85 10.94
CA ARG A 213 -24.19 -17.89 9.90
C ARG A 213 -24.32 -17.39 8.46
N PHE A 214 -25.23 -16.45 8.20
CA PHE A 214 -25.44 -15.87 6.88
C PHE A 214 -24.74 -14.53 6.66
N VAL A 215 -24.51 -13.75 7.72
CA VAL A 215 -23.91 -12.42 7.62
C VAL A 215 -22.41 -12.53 7.37
N GLU A 216 -21.71 -13.42 8.08
CA GLU A 216 -20.26 -13.56 7.96
C GLU A 216 -19.83 -13.93 6.52
N PRO A 217 -20.43 -14.94 5.85
CA PRO A 217 -20.07 -15.26 4.47
C PRO A 217 -20.41 -14.14 3.47
N VAL A 218 -21.52 -13.44 3.66
CA VAL A 218 -21.91 -12.30 2.79
C VAL A 218 -20.93 -11.15 2.95
N LEU A 219 -20.53 -10.85 4.18
CA LEU A 219 -19.54 -9.82 4.49
C LEU A 219 -18.17 -10.17 3.88
N VAL A 220 -17.74 -11.43 4.02
CA VAL A 220 -16.52 -11.96 3.39
C VAL A 220 -16.59 -11.81 1.86
N ALA A 221 -17.69 -12.21 1.23
CA ALA A 221 -17.88 -12.09 -0.21
C ALA A 221 -17.84 -10.63 -0.69
N ALA A 222 -18.45 -9.71 0.07
CA ALA A 222 -18.42 -8.29 -0.22
C ALA A 222 -16.99 -7.71 -0.13
N PHE A 223 -16.20 -8.10 0.88
CA PHE A 223 -14.79 -7.71 0.96
C PHE A 223 -13.94 -8.30 -0.16
N LEU A 224 -14.15 -9.56 -0.54
CA LEU A 224 -13.47 -10.17 -1.69
C LEU A 224 -13.84 -9.45 -2.99
N PHE A 225 -15.09 -9.04 -3.16
CA PHE A 225 -15.51 -8.20 -4.27
C PHE A 225 -14.81 -6.84 -4.25
N GLN A 226 -14.67 -6.18 -3.09
CA GLN A 226 -13.92 -4.92 -2.96
C GLN A 226 -12.46 -5.09 -3.38
N ILE A 227 -11.79 -6.17 -2.94
CA ILE A 227 -10.41 -6.48 -3.32
C ILE A 227 -10.32 -6.66 -4.84
N ALA A 228 -11.13 -7.54 -5.43
CA ALA A 228 -11.05 -7.85 -6.86
C ALA A 228 -11.36 -6.62 -7.74
N SER A 229 -12.45 -5.91 -7.44
CA SER A 229 -12.85 -4.71 -8.19
C SER A 229 -11.86 -3.55 -7.97
N GLY A 230 -11.34 -3.38 -6.76
CA GLY A 230 -10.32 -2.37 -6.42
C GLY A 230 -9.00 -2.60 -7.14
N LEU A 231 -8.51 -3.84 -7.19
CA LEU A 231 -7.31 -4.21 -7.96
C LEU A 231 -7.51 -4.00 -9.46
N TYR A 232 -8.68 -4.38 -10.00
CA TYR A 232 -9.02 -4.12 -11.39
C TYR A 232 -8.99 -2.63 -11.73
N LEU A 233 -9.63 -1.78 -10.90
CA LEU A 233 -9.63 -0.33 -11.06
C LEU A 233 -8.22 0.27 -10.91
N THR A 234 -7.44 -0.18 -9.93
CA THR A 234 -6.03 0.22 -9.71
C THR A 234 -5.18 -0.10 -10.94
N TRP A 235 -5.31 -1.30 -11.49
CA TRP A 235 -4.55 -1.71 -12.68
C TRP A 235 -4.88 -0.84 -13.89
N ARG A 236 -6.16 -0.56 -14.12
CA ARG A 236 -6.62 0.24 -15.26
C ARG A 236 -6.27 1.72 -15.11
N TRP A 237 -6.42 2.29 -13.92
CA TRP A 237 -6.16 3.71 -13.68
C TRP A 237 -4.71 4.06 -13.40
N SER A 238 -3.87 3.10 -13.03
CA SER A 238 -2.43 3.32 -12.94
C SER A 238 -1.79 3.64 -14.31
N ALA A 239 -2.43 3.27 -15.43
CA ALA A 239 -1.97 3.66 -16.77
C ALA A 239 -2.41 5.07 -17.18
N ALA A 240 -3.41 5.66 -16.50
CA ALA A 240 -3.92 6.98 -16.83
C ALA A 240 -2.97 8.09 -16.34
N ARG A 241 -3.21 9.32 -16.82
CA ARG A 241 -2.55 10.52 -16.29
C ARG A 241 -2.88 10.69 -14.81
N GLN A 242 -1.84 10.94 -14.00
CA GLN A 242 -1.97 11.10 -12.57
C GLN A 242 -2.02 12.56 -12.14
N ASP A 243 -2.79 12.80 -11.09
CA ASP A 243 -2.70 13.94 -10.19
C ASP A 243 -2.67 13.41 -8.75
N PHE A 244 -2.45 14.29 -7.77
CA PHE A 244 -2.34 13.88 -6.38
C PHE A 244 -3.59 13.14 -5.85
N PHE A 245 -4.80 13.62 -6.17
CA PHE A 245 -6.04 13.01 -5.66
C PHE A 245 -6.27 11.61 -6.25
N ARG A 246 -6.03 11.45 -7.56
CA ARG A 246 -6.10 10.15 -8.23
C ARG A 246 -5.03 9.21 -7.68
N THR A 247 -3.80 9.69 -7.51
CA THR A 247 -2.71 8.88 -6.94
C THR A 247 -3.07 8.41 -5.55
N PHE A 248 -3.60 9.29 -4.69
CA PHE A 248 -4.04 8.91 -3.35
C PHE A 248 -5.15 7.85 -3.37
N GLN A 249 -6.17 8.00 -4.21
CA GLN A 249 -7.24 6.99 -4.35
C GLN A 249 -6.69 5.62 -4.79
N ILE A 250 -5.78 5.61 -5.77
CA ILE A 250 -5.19 4.37 -6.29
C ILE A 250 -4.25 3.74 -5.26
N ALA A 251 -3.38 4.53 -4.63
CA ALA A 251 -2.43 4.07 -3.62
C ALA A 251 -3.13 3.48 -2.40
N SER A 252 -4.13 4.19 -1.87
CA SER A 252 -4.96 3.68 -0.76
C SER A 252 -5.75 2.44 -1.16
N GLY A 253 -6.31 2.37 -2.36
CA GLY A 253 -7.01 1.18 -2.85
C GLY A 253 -6.10 -0.05 -3.01
N ALA A 254 -4.88 0.15 -3.51
CA ALA A 254 -3.87 -0.90 -3.59
C ALA A 254 -3.46 -1.40 -2.19
N TYR A 255 -3.21 -0.46 -1.25
CA TYR A 255 -2.93 -0.77 0.15
C TYR A 255 -4.04 -1.61 0.75
N LEU A 256 -5.29 -1.14 0.65
CA LEU A 256 -6.46 -1.79 1.23
C LEU A 256 -6.74 -3.15 0.64
N SER A 257 -6.50 -3.35 -0.66
CA SER A 257 -6.70 -4.65 -1.30
C SER A 257 -5.85 -5.73 -0.63
N LEU A 258 -4.57 -5.42 -0.36
CA LEU A 258 -3.68 -6.36 0.31
C LEU A 258 -3.90 -6.40 1.83
N PHE A 259 -4.21 -5.26 2.44
CA PHE A 259 -4.56 -5.17 3.86
C PHE A 259 -5.76 -6.03 4.20
N ILE A 260 -6.88 -5.89 3.48
CA ILE A 260 -8.10 -6.65 3.74
C ILE A 260 -7.85 -8.14 3.52
N LEU A 261 -7.16 -8.52 2.43
CA LEU A 261 -6.81 -9.91 2.16
C LEU A 261 -5.96 -10.51 3.29
N GLY A 262 -4.88 -9.82 3.67
CA GLY A 262 -3.99 -10.30 4.73
C GLY A 262 -4.64 -10.30 6.10
N HIS A 263 -5.41 -9.26 6.43
CA HIS A 263 -6.14 -9.16 7.69
C HIS A 263 -7.19 -10.26 7.83
N MET A 264 -7.98 -10.52 6.78
CA MET A 264 -8.94 -11.63 6.76
C MET A 264 -8.21 -12.97 6.86
N ASN A 265 -7.09 -13.17 6.15
CA ASN A 265 -6.28 -14.37 6.28
C ASN A 265 -5.80 -14.57 7.74
N SER A 266 -5.28 -13.53 8.39
CA SER A 266 -4.85 -13.58 9.79
C SER A 266 -6.00 -13.96 10.73
N VAL A 267 -7.20 -13.41 10.53
CA VAL A 267 -8.36 -13.66 11.38
C VAL A 267 -8.97 -15.05 11.15
N PHE A 268 -9.20 -15.43 9.90
CA PHE A 268 -9.93 -16.65 9.56
C PHE A 268 -9.04 -17.87 9.46
N ILE A 269 -7.89 -17.74 8.80
CA ILE A 269 -7.02 -18.87 8.47
C ILE A 269 -5.98 -19.05 9.56
N TYR A 270 -5.20 -18.01 9.86
CA TYR A 270 -4.10 -18.13 10.81
C TYR A 270 -4.61 -18.31 12.26
N ALA A 271 -5.45 -17.42 12.76
CA ALA A 271 -5.91 -17.48 14.15
C ALA A 271 -6.91 -18.60 14.40
N ARG A 272 -8.07 -18.58 13.72
CA ARG A 272 -9.18 -19.48 14.04
C ARG A 272 -8.97 -20.91 13.55
N TRP A 273 -8.41 -21.08 12.35
CA TRP A 273 -8.29 -22.41 11.75
C TRP A 273 -6.95 -23.09 12.06
N TYR A 274 -5.83 -22.36 11.92
CA TYR A 274 -4.50 -22.92 12.09
C TYR A 274 -4.04 -22.97 13.55
N LEU A 275 -4.21 -21.88 14.32
CA LEU A 275 -3.81 -21.81 15.73
C LEU A 275 -4.91 -22.22 16.72
N ASP A 276 -6.17 -22.31 16.26
CA ASP A 276 -7.35 -22.55 17.10
C ASP A 276 -7.50 -21.56 18.28
N ILE A 277 -7.24 -20.27 18.02
CA ILE A 277 -7.35 -19.20 19.03
C ILE A 277 -8.46 -18.19 18.70
N PRO A 278 -9.07 -17.54 19.71
CA PRO A 278 -10.04 -16.49 19.49
C PRO A 278 -9.39 -15.24 18.87
N THR A 279 -10.13 -14.56 17.98
CA THR A 279 -9.72 -13.27 17.42
C THR A 279 -10.30 -12.14 18.26
N ASP A 280 -9.70 -11.91 19.42
CA ASP A 280 -10.08 -10.91 20.42
C ASP A 280 -8.99 -9.83 20.60
N TRP A 281 -9.07 -9.06 21.68
CA TRP A 281 -8.10 -8.00 21.99
C TRP A 281 -6.67 -8.54 22.14
N ASN A 282 -6.50 -9.71 22.75
CA ASN A 282 -5.18 -10.29 22.98
C ASN A 282 -4.53 -10.67 21.65
N PHE A 283 -5.29 -11.29 20.76
CA PHE A 283 -4.84 -11.55 19.39
C PHE A 283 -4.50 -10.25 18.65
N ALA A 284 -5.37 -9.23 18.72
CA ALA A 284 -5.19 -7.97 18.00
C ALA A 284 -3.96 -7.17 18.48
N THR A 285 -3.63 -7.26 19.77
CA THR A 285 -2.51 -6.53 20.39
C THR A 285 -1.22 -7.33 20.47
N GLY A 286 -1.24 -8.61 20.09
CA GLY A 286 -0.08 -9.49 20.20
C GLY A 286 0.31 -9.81 21.64
N ALA A 287 -0.67 -9.93 22.53
CA ALA A 287 -0.45 -10.24 23.93
C ALA A 287 0.25 -11.62 24.10
N PRO A 288 1.07 -11.80 25.15
CA PRO A 288 1.36 -10.84 26.22
C PRO A 288 2.46 -9.81 25.89
N THR A 289 3.25 -10.04 24.84
CA THR A 289 4.42 -9.20 24.51
C THR A 289 4.02 -7.83 23.96
N GLY A 290 2.86 -7.74 23.33
CA GLY A 290 2.33 -6.50 22.75
C GLY A 290 2.88 -6.21 21.35
N LEU A 291 2.44 -5.08 20.79
CA LEU A 291 2.83 -4.64 19.44
C LEU A 291 4.27 -4.14 19.34
N ILE A 292 4.85 -3.63 20.44
CA ILE A 292 6.10 -2.87 20.41
C ILE A 292 7.32 -3.77 20.63
N HIS A 293 7.23 -4.69 21.60
CA HIS A 293 8.38 -5.41 22.13
C HIS A 293 8.63 -6.76 21.44
N ASP A 294 7.72 -7.24 20.60
CA ASP A 294 7.90 -8.49 19.87
C ASP A 294 8.48 -8.24 18.47
N ALA A 295 9.51 -9.02 18.10
CA ALA A 295 10.21 -8.88 16.83
C ALA A 295 9.31 -9.11 15.61
N TRP A 296 8.23 -9.88 15.75
CA TRP A 296 7.25 -10.11 14.70
C TRP A 296 6.09 -9.11 14.80
N ASN A 297 5.54 -8.84 15.99
CA ASN A 297 4.37 -7.96 16.15
C ASN A 297 4.66 -6.50 15.80
N ILE A 298 5.92 -6.03 15.84
CA ILE A 298 6.24 -4.65 15.45
C ILE A 298 5.82 -4.34 14.00
N ARG A 299 5.70 -5.36 13.15
CA ARG A 299 5.19 -5.23 11.78
C ARG A 299 3.75 -4.73 11.74
N LEU A 300 2.98 -5.02 12.79
CA LEU A 300 1.56 -4.67 12.92
C LEU A 300 1.36 -3.18 13.15
N VAL A 301 2.32 -2.46 13.74
CA VAL A 301 2.19 -1.02 14.02
C VAL A 301 1.97 -0.19 12.74
N PRO A 302 2.91 -0.16 11.77
CA PRO A 302 2.67 0.56 10.51
C PRO A 302 1.58 -0.09 9.67
N HIS A 303 1.37 -1.41 9.77
CA HIS A 303 0.29 -2.12 9.07
C HIS A 303 -1.10 -1.66 9.51
N TYR A 304 -1.39 -1.62 10.80
CA TYR A 304 -2.67 -1.18 11.34
C TYR A 304 -2.84 0.34 11.21
N ALA A 305 -1.80 1.12 11.51
CA ALA A 305 -1.86 2.58 11.39
C ALA A 305 -2.27 3.01 9.97
N LEU A 306 -1.60 2.45 8.95
CA LEU A 306 -1.90 2.74 7.56
C LEU A 306 -3.20 2.08 7.09
N GLY A 307 -3.56 0.90 7.62
CA GLY A 307 -4.86 0.27 7.34
C GLY A 307 -6.03 1.17 7.73
N VAL A 308 -6.03 1.68 8.96
CA VAL A 308 -7.06 2.62 9.46
C VAL A 308 -7.00 3.95 8.70
N PHE A 309 -5.80 4.52 8.54
CA PHE A 309 -5.63 5.79 7.82
C PHE A 309 -6.15 5.68 6.37
N PHE A 310 -5.76 4.64 5.64
CA PHE A 310 -6.16 4.49 4.25
C PHE A 310 -7.61 4.06 4.10
N VAL A 311 -8.22 3.27 4.99
CA VAL A 311 -9.64 2.92 4.83
C VAL A 311 -10.52 4.16 4.93
N LEU A 312 -10.29 4.99 5.94
CA LEU A 312 -11.03 6.25 6.13
C LEU A 312 -10.68 7.27 5.03
N GLY A 313 -9.40 7.43 4.72
CA GLY A 313 -8.93 8.31 3.65
C GLY A 313 -9.48 7.90 2.27
N HIS A 314 -9.58 6.61 1.98
CA HIS A 314 -10.12 6.08 0.72
C HIS A 314 -11.62 6.33 0.59
N LEU A 315 -12.37 6.22 1.69
CA LEU A 315 -13.79 6.58 1.73
C LEU A 315 -14.01 8.07 1.47
N VAL A 316 -13.22 8.93 2.12
CA VAL A 316 -13.28 10.38 1.92
C VAL A 316 -12.87 10.78 0.50
N ALA A 317 -11.84 10.13 -0.06
CA ALA A 317 -11.40 10.33 -1.43
C ALA A 317 -12.45 9.82 -2.47
N GLY A 318 -13.14 8.71 -2.17
CA GLY A 318 -14.29 8.23 -2.93
C GLY A 318 -15.48 9.20 -2.88
N LEU A 319 -15.81 9.72 -1.70
CA LEU A 319 -16.84 10.75 -1.53
C LEU A 319 -16.51 12.01 -2.33
N ARG A 320 -15.26 12.47 -2.29
CA ARG A 320 -14.78 13.58 -3.13
C ARG A 320 -15.08 13.33 -4.61
N VAL A 321 -14.86 12.11 -5.10
CA VAL A 321 -15.15 11.74 -6.50
C VAL A 321 -16.64 11.84 -6.81
N VAL A 322 -17.50 11.37 -5.89
CA VAL A 322 -18.96 11.46 -6.02
C VAL A 322 -19.41 12.92 -6.01
N LEU A 323 -18.96 13.74 -5.06
CA LEU A 323 -19.35 15.15 -4.94
C LEU A 323 -18.95 15.98 -6.17
N ASN A 324 -17.74 15.78 -6.69
CA ASN A 324 -17.32 16.46 -7.93
C ASN A 324 -18.18 16.05 -9.13
N ALA A 325 -18.61 14.79 -9.21
CA ALA A 325 -19.48 14.31 -10.29
C ALA A 325 -20.90 14.91 -10.23
N HIS A 326 -21.34 15.36 -9.05
CA HIS A 326 -22.65 16.00 -8.84
C HIS A 326 -22.55 17.54 -8.79
N GLY A 327 -21.43 18.12 -9.26
CA GLY A 327 -21.30 19.58 -9.39
C GLY A 327 -21.12 20.35 -8.08
N ALA A 328 -20.73 19.69 -6.99
CA ALA A 328 -20.46 20.38 -5.72
C ALA A 328 -19.28 21.36 -5.83
N ASP A 329 -19.28 22.41 -5.01
CA ASP A 329 -18.22 23.43 -5.00
C ASP A 329 -16.84 22.82 -4.71
N ARG A 330 -15.87 23.14 -5.57
CA ARG A 330 -14.52 22.56 -5.51
C ARG A 330 -13.76 22.93 -4.23
N ARG A 331 -13.97 24.13 -3.68
CA ARG A 331 -13.29 24.56 -2.44
C ARG A 331 -13.85 23.78 -1.26
N VAL A 332 -15.17 23.64 -1.17
CA VAL A 332 -15.85 22.84 -0.13
C VAL A 332 -15.39 21.38 -0.20
N VAL A 333 -15.44 20.76 -1.37
CA VAL A 333 -15.01 19.37 -1.58
C VAL A 333 -13.55 19.15 -1.20
N THR A 334 -12.67 20.11 -1.50
CA THR A 334 -11.24 20.01 -1.15
C THR A 334 -11.03 20.15 0.35
N ARG A 335 -11.73 21.08 1.02
CA ARG A 335 -11.67 21.22 2.48
C ARG A 335 -12.18 19.97 3.20
N LEU A 336 -13.32 19.44 2.76
CA LEU A 336 -13.88 18.20 3.29
C LEU A 336 -12.88 17.04 3.17
N TRP A 337 -12.21 16.93 2.02
CA TRP A 337 -11.17 15.93 1.83
C TRP A 337 -9.99 16.10 2.80
N ILE A 338 -9.46 17.32 2.94
CA ILE A 338 -8.34 17.61 3.86
C ILE A 338 -8.73 17.29 5.30
N CYS A 339 -9.89 17.78 5.77
CA CYS A 339 -10.39 17.51 7.11
C CYS A 339 -10.57 16.00 7.34
N GLY A 340 -11.16 15.29 6.38
CA GLY A 340 -11.36 13.85 6.48
C GLY A 340 -10.05 13.06 6.55
N VAL A 341 -9.02 13.46 5.80
CA VAL A 341 -7.68 12.84 5.87
C VAL A 341 -7.00 13.13 7.21
N ILE A 342 -7.10 14.35 7.75
CA ILE A 342 -6.57 14.68 9.08
C ILE A 342 -7.26 13.82 10.16
N VAL A 343 -8.59 13.76 10.13
CA VAL A 343 -9.38 12.93 11.07
C VAL A 343 -9.02 11.45 10.94
N SER A 344 -8.76 10.96 9.72
CA SER A 344 -8.30 9.59 9.49
C SER A 344 -6.97 9.30 10.21
N GLY A 345 -6.04 10.26 10.18
CA GLY A 345 -4.77 10.16 10.90
C GLY A 345 -4.96 10.16 12.42
N LEU A 346 -5.80 11.06 12.94
CA LEU A 346 -6.10 11.13 14.38
C LEU A 346 -6.73 9.82 14.90
N ILE A 347 -7.69 9.25 14.17
CA ILE A 347 -8.32 7.97 14.53
C ILE A 347 -7.31 6.82 14.48
N ALA A 348 -6.47 6.76 13.44
CA ALA A 348 -5.42 5.75 13.34
C ALA A 348 -4.44 5.83 14.53
N THR A 349 -3.99 7.04 14.88
CA THR A 349 -3.12 7.26 16.04
C THR A 349 -3.81 6.88 17.35
N ALA A 350 -5.07 7.25 17.54
CA ALA A 350 -5.83 6.93 18.74
C ALA A 350 -6.01 5.41 18.94
N ILE A 351 -6.37 4.69 17.87
CA ILE A 351 -6.47 3.22 17.92
C ILE A 351 -5.12 2.59 18.26
N LEU A 352 -4.05 3.00 17.58
CA LEU A 352 -2.71 2.44 17.80
C LEU A 352 -2.21 2.74 19.21
N ALA A 353 -2.43 3.94 19.73
CA ALA A 353 -2.10 4.29 21.11
C ALA A 353 -2.84 3.36 22.10
N GLY A 354 -4.14 3.13 21.90
CA GLY A 354 -4.93 2.18 22.69
C GLY A 354 -4.38 0.75 22.61
N MET A 355 -4.08 0.26 21.40
CA MET A 355 -3.50 -1.08 21.21
C MET A 355 -2.09 -1.22 21.81
N SER A 356 -1.33 -0.12 21.90
CA SER A 356 -0.01 -0.06 22.53
C SER A 356 -0.06 0.18 24.05
N GLY A 357 -1.26 0.31 24.65
CA GLY A 357 -1.43 0.37 26.11
C GLY A 357 -1.88 1.71 26.68
N VAL A 358 -2.02 2.77 25.87
CA VAL A 358 -2.54 4.07 26.33
C VAL A 358 -4.01 3.94 26.73
N ARG A 359 -4.41 4.59 27.83
CA ARG A 359 -5.79 4.59 28.35
C ARG A 359 -6.29 6.02 28.58
N LEU A 360 -7.61 6.20 28.58
CA LEU A 360 -8.29 7.47 28.90
C LEU A 360 -8.52 7.68 30.39
#